data_AF-A0A6A6CPB9-F1
#
_entry.id   AF-A0A6A6CPB9-F1
#
_cell.length_a   1.000
_cell.length_b   1.000
_cell.length_c   1.000
_cell.angle_alpha   90.00
_cell.angle_beta   90.00
_cell.angle_gamma   90.00
#
_symmetry.space_group_name_H-M   'P 1'
#
loop_
_entity.id
_entity.type
_entity.pdbx_description
1 polymer ?
#
loop_
_entity_poly.entity_id
_entity_poly.type
_entity_poly.pdbx_seq_one_letter_code
_entity_poly.pdbx_strand_id
1 'polypeptide(L)'
;MAESKEEAQQQPITTSFDKFSAVFAHRNVANTAKHLILYIKPDSRILDIGCGIGSITIDLAQRVPKGCVVGLDISEESIKTARAAAQNLNITNITFHTAFVSDLTNPTIFPRQTFTIAHLHQVLLHIPSPTQTLQHILPLLIPNRSLISTVDSAHLTSTPSGPTMHENFTRFQASSPGEVFGAGTIHHVWMHDAGIPWECIETGVQGVNVFGEGEEARGKKRAGMEGYVGIARQRGEWEEFLRELRAEWEGFVSIRRGG
;
A
#
# COMPACT_ATOMS: atom_id res chain seq x y z
N MET A 1 41.45 37.75 -1.43
CA MET A 1 40.80 36.87 -0.45
C MET A 1 39.55 36.35 -1.11
N ALA A 2 39.55 35.07 -1.50
CA ALA A 2 38.44 34.44 -2.18
C ALA A 2 37.59 33.71 -1.15
N GLU A 3 36.29 34.02 -1.13
CA GLU A 3 35.27 33.31 -0.36
C GLU A 3 34.98 31.95 -1.03
N SER A 4 35.19 30.87 -0.29
CA SER A 4 34.70 29.54 -0.67
C SER A 4 33.32 29.32 -0.07
N LYS A 5 32.31 29.24 -0.94
CA LYS A 5 30.97 28.75 -0.61
C LYS A 5 31.05 27.27 -0.26
N GLU A 6 30.69 26.93 0.97
CA GLU A 6 30.53 25.55 1.43
C GLU A 6 29.13 25.08 0.99
N GLU A 7 29.09 24.20 0.00
CA GLU A 7 27.87 23.55 -0.47
C GLU A 7 27.35 22.61 0.63
N ALA A 8 26.21 22.96 1.23
CA ALA A 8 25.47 22.11 2.14
C ALA A 8 25.01 20.85 1.38
N GLN A 9 25.75 19.74 1.56
CA GLN A 9 25.34 18.41 1.13
C GLN A 9 24.06 18.00 1.85
N GLN A 10 22.94 18.03 1.12
CA GLN A 10 21.68 17.41 1.53
C GLN A 10 21.86 15.90 1.64
N GLN A 11 21.87 15.39 2.87
CA GLN A 11 21.85 13.95 3.13
C GLN A 11 20.48 13.37 2.72
N PRO A 12 20.44 12.21 2.03
CA PRO A 12 19.19 11.59 1.65
C PRO A 12 18.44 11.08 2.89
N ILE A 13 17.13 11.34 2.88
CA ILE A 13 16.19 11.13 3.98
C ILE A 13 16.01 9.63 4.24
N THR A 14 16.58 9.13 5.33
CA THR A 14 16.29 7.77 5.83
C THR A 14 15.22 7.85 6.93
N THR A 15 13.95 7.92 6.53
CA THR A 15 12.89 7.50 7.45
C THR A 15 13.08 5.99 7.66
N SER A 16 13.70 5.59 8.77
CA SER A 16 14.19 4.21 8.95
C SER A 16 13.12 3.17 8.59
N PHE A 17 13.47 2.25 7.69
CA PHE A 17 12.66 1.13 7.21
C PHE A 17 11.87 0.41 8.32
N ASP A 18 12.48 0.26 9.50
CA ASP A 18 11.88 -0.34 10.71
C ASP A 18 10.61 0.34 11.23
N LYS A 19 10.41 1.63 10.96
CA LYS A 19 9.23 2.37 11.45
C LYS A 19 8.03 2.21 10.51
N PHE A 20 8.28 2.23 9.20
CA PHE A 20 7.26 1.94 8.18
C PHE A 20 6.84 0.45 8.22
N SER A 21 7.76 -0.46 8.52
CA SER A 21 7.43 -1.89 8.62
C SER A 21 6.40 -2.20 9.72
N ALA A 22 6.47 -1.54 10.88
CA ALA A 22 5.52 -1.73 11.99
C ALA A 22 4.07 -1.35 11.62
N VAL A 23 3.90 -0.36 10.73
CA VAL A 23 2.59 0.04 10.19
C VAL A 23 1.94 -1.07 9.38
N PHE A 24 2.73 -1.67 8.50
CA PHE A 24 2.26 -2.63 7.52
C PHE A 24 2.19 -4.06 8.07
N ALA A 25 2.85 -4.33 9.20
CA ALA A 25 2.89 -5.63 9.85
C ALA A 25 1.50 -6.13 10.30
N HIS A 26 0.56 -5.23 10.58
CA HIS A 26 -0.80 -5.61 11.00
C HIS A 26 -1.77 -5.89 9.84
N ARG A 27 -1.35 -5.68 8.59
CA ARG A 27 -2.20 -5.94 7.42
C ARG A 27 -2.35 -7.44 7.20
N ASN A 28 -3.57 -7.88 6.93
CA ASN A 28 -3.92 -9.25 6.60
C ASN A 28 -5.14 -9.27 5.69
N VAL A 29 -5.53 -10.45 5.20
CA VAL A 29 -6.66 -10.60 4.28
C VAL A 29 -7.95 -10.12 4.94
N ALA A 30 -8.16 -10.42 6.23
CA ALA A 30 -9.41 -10.08 6.91
C ALA A 30 -9.63 -8.57 7.10
N ASN A 31 -8.56 -7.78 7.30
CA ASN A 31 -8.68 -6.35 7.58
C ASN A 31 -8.43 -5.44 6.38
N THR A 32 -7.60 -5.84 5.40
CA THR A 32 -7.24 -4.97 4.26
C THR A 32 -7.52 -5.55 2.88
N ALA A 33 -7.84 -6.85 2.76
CA ALA A 33 -8.17 -7.48 1.48
C ALA A 33 -9.39 -8.41 1.59
N LYS A 34 -10.42 -7.97 2.33
CA LYS A 34 -11.56 -8.83 2.74
C LYS A 34 -12.35 -9.37 1.55
N HIS A 35 -12.43 -8.61 0.47
CA HIS A 35 -13.10 -9.01 -0.78
C HIS A 35 -12.49 -10.29 -1.38
N LEU A 36 -11.20 -10.56 -1.17
CA LEU A 36 -10.56 -11.79 -1.66
C LEU A 36 -11.07 -13.06 -0.98
N ILE A 37 -11.63 -12.98 0.23
CA ILE A 37 -12.06 -14.16 1.01
C ILE A 37 -13.05 -15.02 0.22
N LEU A 38 -13.88 -14.40 -0.62
CA LEU A 38 -14.88 -15.10 -1.43
C LEU A 38 -14.29 -15.89 -2.59
N TYR A 39 -13.06 -15.58 -3.01
CA TYR A 39 -12.45 -16.14 -4.21
C TYR A 39 -11.25 -17.04 -3.92
N ILE A 40 -10.61 -16.89 -2.75
CA ILE A 40 -9.49 -17.75 -2.34
C ILE A 40 -9.99 -19.17 -2.10
N LYS A 41 -9.38 -20.13 -2.79
CA LYS A 41 -9.60 -21.57 -2.60
C LYS A 41 -8.35 -22.21 -2.02
N PRO A 42 -8.46 -23.35 -1.31
CA PRO A 42 -7.29 -24.01 -0.72
C PRO A 42 -6.17 -24.35 -1.71
N ASP A 43 -6.49 -24.49 -3.00
CA ASP A 43 -5.59 -24.80 -4.12
C ASP A 43 -5.24 -23.58 -4.99
N SER A 44 -5.63 -22.36 -4.57
CA SER A 44 -5.34 -21.14 -5.31
C SER A 44 -3.82 -20.91 -5.46
N ARG A 45 -3.44 -20.46 -6.65
CA ARG A 45 -2.08 -20.02 -6.98
C ARG A 45 -2.11 -18.51 -7.10
N ILE A 46 -1.49 -17.83 -6.14
CA ILE A 46 -1.65 -16.38 -5.95
C ILE A 46 -0.34 -15.67 -6.29
N LEU A 47 -0.42 -14.62 -7.10
CA LEU A 47 0.65 -13.67 -7.35
C LEU A 47 0.35 -12.38 -6.57
N ASP A 48 1.16 -12.05 -5.58
CA ASP A 48 1.04 -10.84 -4.76
C ASP A 48 2.11 -9.84 -5.20
N ILE A 49 1.69 -8.77 -5.86
CA ILE A 49 2.57 -7.79 -6.51
C ILE A 49 2.66 -6.58 -5.59
N GLY A 50 3.87 -6.12 -5.29
CA GLY A 50 4.12 -5.11 -4.26
C GLY A 50 3.87 -5.66 -2.86
N CYS A 51 4.39 -6.85 -2.56
CA CYS A 51 4.10 -7.58 -1.33
C CYS A 51 4.71 -6.94 -0.07
N GLY A 52 5.63 -5.98 -0.23
CA GLY A 52 6.35 -5.34 0.86
C GLY A 52 6.98 -6.36 1.81
N ILE A 53 6.78 -6.15 3.12
CA ILE A 53 7.28 -7.04 4.18
C ILE A 53 6.49 -8.37 4.31
N GLY A 54 5.57 -8.66 3.38
CA GLY A 54 4.92 -9.95 3.24
C GLY A 54 3.76 -10.25 4.19
N SER A 55 3.24 -9.27 4.93
CA SER A 55 2.19 -9.50 5.94
C SER A 55 0.90 -10.09 5.34
N ILE A 56 0.39 -9.50 4.25
CA ILE A 56 -0.76 -10.04 3.51
C ILE A 56 -0.38 -11.36 2.82
N THR A 57 0.80 -11.43 2.20
CA THR A 57 1.28 -12.60 1.45
C THR A 57 1.37 -13.86 2.31
N ILE A 58 1.82 -13.71 3.55
CA ILE A 58 1.90 -14.80 4.54
C ILE A 58 0.50 -15.28 4.94
N ASP A 59 -0.45 -14.38 5.20
CA ASP A 59 -1.85 -14.77 5.49
C ASP A 59 -2.50 -15.44 4.27
N LEU A 60 -2.23 -14.95 3.05
CA LEU A 60 -2.66 -15.62 1.82
C LEU A 60 -2.11 -17.05 1.74
N ALA A 61 -0.83 -17.26 2.04
CA ALA A 61 -0.19 -18.58 2.02
C ALA A 61 -0.82 -19.55 3.03
N GLN A 62 -1.14 -19.08 4.23
CA GLN A 62 -1.84 -19.87 5.25
C GLN A 62 -3.25 -20.33 4.79
N ARG A 63 -3.91 -19.56 3.93
CA ARG A 63 -5.25 -19.86 3.40
C ARG A 63 -5.26 -20.82 2.22
N VAL A 64 -4.09 -21.07 1.60
CA VAL A 64 -3.96 -21.92 0.40
C VAL A 64 -3.07 -23.15 0.65
N PRO A 65 -3.42 -24.03 1.60
CA PRO A 65 -2.54 -25.15 2.02
C PRO A 65 -2.25 -26.17 0.90
N LYS A 66 -3.02 -26.18 -0.18
CA LYS A 66 -2.82 -27.02 -1.38
C LYS A 66 -2.36 -26.21 -2.60
N GLY A 67 -2.22 -24.90 -2.44
CA GLY A 67 -1.82 -23.94 -3.46
C GLY A 67 -0.45 -23.36 -3.17
N CYS A 68 -0.16 -22.20 -3.76
CA CYS A 68 1.08 -21.48 -3.51
C CYS A 68 0.89 -19.98 -3.67
N VAL A 69 1.79 -19.21 -3.04
CA VAL A 69 1.83 -17.75 -3.16
C VAL A 69 3.21 -17.32 -3.64
N VAL A 70 3.25 -16.45 -4.65
CA VAL A 70 4.46 -15.79 -5.13
C VAL A 70 4.32 -14.31 -4.81
N GLY A 71 5.14 -13.80 -3.90
CA GLY A 71 5.24 -12.38 -3.59
C GLY A 71 6.37 -11.73 -4.37
N LEU A 72 6.15 -10.54 -4.92
CA LEU A 72 7.24 -9.72 -5.44
C LEU A 72 7.18 -8.27 -4.93
N ASP A 73 8.35 -7.69 -4.74
CA ASP A 73 8.51 -6.29 -4.37
C ASP A 73 9.84 -5.75 -4.93
N ILE A 74 9.93 -4.44 -5.18
CA ILE A 74 11.16 -3.80 -5.65
C ILE A 74 12.23 -3.70 -4.54
N SER A 75 11.79 -3.65 -3.28
CA SER A 75 12.66 -3.46 -2.12
C SER A 75 13.26 -4.79 -1.66
N GLU A 76 14.57 -4.95 -1.87
CA GLU A 76 15.30 -6.13 -1.38
C GLU A 76 15.23 -6.26 0.15
N GLU A 77 15.23 -5.13 0.87
CA GLU A 77 15.09 -5.09 2.32
C GLU A 77 13.71 -5.61 2.77
N SER A 78 12.63 -5.16 2.11
CA SER A 78 11.27 -5.69 2.32
C SER A 78 11.19 -7.19 2.12
N ILE A 79 11.78 -7.68 1.03
CA ILE A 79 11.81 -9.10 0.71
C ILE A 79 12.64 -9.91 1.72
N LYS A 80 13.74 -9.36 2.24
CA LYS A 80 14.51 -9.99 3.33
C LYS A 80 13.65 -10.15 4.58
N THR A 81 12.94 -9.10 4.99
CA THR A 81 12.00 -9.15 6.13
C THR A 81 10.88 -10.14 5.89
N ALA A 82 10.28 -10.15 4.70
CA ALA A 82 9.19 -11.06 4.33
C ALA A 82 9.62 -12.53 4.41
N ARG A 83 10.82 -12.86 3.89
CA ARG A 83 11.40 -14.21 3.98
C ARG A 83 11.63 -14.63 5.42
N ALA A 84 12.22 -13.76 6.25
CA ALA A 84 12.44 -14.05 7.66
C ALA A 84 11.12 -14.29 8.42
N ALA A 85 10.10 -13.47 8.15
CA ALA A 85 8.78 -13.64 8.75
C ALA A 85 8.11 -14.97 8.35
N ALA A 86 8.16 -15.34 7.07
CA ALA A 86 7.63 -16.62 6.58
C ALA A 86 8.37 -17.82 7.18
N GLN A 87 9.70 -17.75 7.29
CA GLN A 87 10.52 -18.78 7.94
C GLN A 87 10.17 -18.96 9.41
N ASN A 88 10.06 -17.86 10.17
CA ASN A 88 9.70 -17.90 11.59
C ASN A 88 8.31 -18.52 11.83
N LEU A 89 7.40 -18.38 10.86
CA LEU A 89 6.05 -18.95 10.90
C LEU A 89 5.96 -20.34 10.24
N ASN A 90 7.08 -20.91 9.79
CA ASN A 90 7.15 -22.19 9.10
C ASN A 90 6.23 -22.30 7.86
N ILE A 91 6.08 -21.21 7.11
CA ILE A 91 5.29 -21.18 5.88
C ILE A 91 6.15 -21.65 4.71
N THR A 92 5.76 -22.75 4.06
CA THR A 92 6.56 -23.43 3.04
C THR A 92 6.01 -23.30 1.61
N ASN A 93 4.75 -22.89 1.46
CA ASN A 93 4.07 -22.73 0.17
C ASN A 93 4.13 -21.28 -0.37
N ILE A 94 5.18 -20.54 0.00
CA ILE A 94 5.40 -19.14 -0.39
C ILE A 94 6.78 -18.96 -1.01
N THR A 95 6.89 -18.13 -2.04
CA THR A 95 8.18 -17.72 -2.65
C THR A 95 8.19 -16.21 -2.82
N PHE A 96 9.33 -15.58 -2.54
CA PHE A 96 9.49 -14.13 -2.65
C PHE A 96 10.57 -13.75 -3.67
N HIS A 97 10.27 -12.77 -4.53
CA HIS A 97 11.20 -12.22 -5.52
C HIS A 97 11.40 -10.72 -5.32
N THR A 98 12.67 -10.28 -5.37
CA THR A 98 12.96 -8.86 -5.58
C THR A 98 12.87 -8.60 -7.08
N ALA A 99 11.86 -7.85 -7.53
CA ALA A 99 11.60 -7.66 -8.96
C ALA A 99 10.78 -6.40 -9.24
N PHE A 100 10.93 -5.85 -10.44
CA PHE A 100 10.08 -4.80 -10.99
C PHE A 100 8.85 -5.40 -11.67
N VAL A 101 7.78 -4.60 -11.81
CA VAL A 101 6.59 -5.01 -12.59
C VAL A 101 6.90 -5.29 -14.07
N SER A 102 7.99 -4.73 -14.60
CA SER A 102 8.48 -5.08 -15.95
C SER A 102 9.01 -6.51 -16.03
N ASP A 103 9.49 -7.08 -14.93
CA ASP A 103 10.03 -8.44 -14.89
C ASP A 103 8.93 -9.51 -14.99
N LEU A 104 7.66 -9.14 -14.80
CA LEU A 104 6.50 -10.02 -14.99
C LEU A 104 6.43 -10.62 -16.40
N THR A 105 7.09 -10.00 -17.39
CA THR A 105 7.17 -10.55 -18.74
C THR A 105 8.20 -11.68 -18.89
N ASN A 106 9.01 -11.96 -17.86
CA ASN A 106 10.01 -13.02 -17.87
C ASN A 106 9.38 -14.39 -17.54
N PRO A 107 9.20 -15.28 -18.53
CA PRO A 107 8.48 -16.55 -18.33
C PRO A 107 9.25 -17.56 -17.47
N THR A 108 10.56 -17.38 -17.28
CA THR A 108 11.38 -18.24 -16.43
C THR A 108 11.11 -17.99 -14.95
N ILE A 109 10.76 -16.75 -14.59
CA ILE A 109 10.43 -16.36 -13.21
C ILE A 109 8.92 -16.41 -13.00
N PHE A 110 8.16 -15.87 -13.95
CA PHE A 110 6.71 -15.77 -13.90
C PHE A 110 6.09 -16.52 -15.08
N PRO A 111 5.82 -17.82 -14.94
CA PRO A 111 5.25 -18.62 -16.01
C PRO A 111 3.84 -18.15 -16.36
N ARG A 112 3.53 -18.18 -17.66
CA ARG A 112 2.20 -17.85 -18.20
C ARG A 112 1.14 -18.83 -17.70
N GLN A 113 -0.12 -18.39 -17.68
CA GLN A 113 -1.30 -19.24 -17.36
C GLN A 113 -1.14 -20.09 -16.09
N THR A 114 -0.58 -19.48 -15.04
CA THR A 114 -0.18 -20.18 -13.82
C THR A 114 -1.02 -19.77 -12.61
N PHE A 115 -1.43 -18.51 -12.52
CA PHE A 115 -2.04 -17.97 -11.32
C PHE A 115 -3.57 -17.92 -11.44
N THR A 116 -4.26 -18.25 -10.35
CA THR A 116 -5.71 -18.09 -10.20
C THR A 116 -6.07 -16.70 -9.67
N ILE A 117 -5.16 -16.03 -8.97
CA ILE A 117 -5.37 -14.69 -8.41
C ILE A 117 -4.09 -13.88 -8.61
N ALA A 118 -4.20 -12.68 -9.15
CA ALA A 118 -3.18 -11.65 -9.00
C ALA A 118 -3.73 -10.55 -8.09
N HIS A 119 -2.97 -10.18 -7.05
CA HIS A 119 -3.36 -9.19 -6.06
C HIS A 119 -2.34 -8.04 -6.02
N LEU A 120 -2.87 -6.82 -5.95
CA LEU A 120 -2.11 -5.57 -5.86
C LEU A 120 -2.76 -4.70 -4.78
N HIS A 121 -2.09 -4.49 -3.66
CA HIS A 121 -2.63 -3.70 -2.54
C HIS A 121 -1.73 -2.51 -2.22
N GLN A 122 -2.20 -1.29 -2.51
CA GLN A 122 -1.47 -0.03 -2.44
C GLN A 122 -0.25 -0.06 -3.38
N VAL A 123 -0.49 -0.34 -4.65
CA VAL A 123 0.58 -0.52 -5.65
C VAL A 123 0.38 0.34 -6.87
N LEU A 124 -0.79 0.29 -7.52
CA LEU A 124 -0.97 0.99 -8.81
C LEU A 124 -0.82 2.51 -8.67
N LEU A 125 -1.11 3.07 -7.49
CA LEU A 125 -0.83 4.48 -7.19
C LEU A 125 0.67 4.86 -7.32
N HIS A 126 1.60 3.92 -7.16
CA HIS A 126 3.05 4.16 -7.22
C HIS A 126 3.64 3.85 -8.61
N ILE A 127 2.83 3.33 -9.54
CA ILE A 127 3.31 2.85 -10.83
C ILE A 127 3.03 3.89 -11.93
N PRO A 128 4.05 4.33 -12.70
CA PRO A 128 3.86 5.30 -13.77
C PRO A 128 2.88 4.85 -14.87
N SER A 129 2.84 3.55 -15.16
CA SER A 129 2.00 2.93 -16.20
C SER A 129 1.13 1.80 -15.63
N PRO A 130 0.04 2.10 -14.90
CA PRO A 130 -0.84 1.07 -14.31
C PRO A 130 -1.44 0.13 -15.36
N THR A 131 -1.95 0.69 -16.46
CA THR A 131 -2.50 -0.07 -17.60
C THR A 131 -1.50 -1.08 -18.15
N GLN A 132 -0.25 -0.67 -18.38
CA GLN A 132 0.79 -1.55 -18.89
C GLN A 132 1.13 -2.67 -17.90
N THR A 133 1.13 -2.35 -16.61
CA THR A 133 1.35 -3.36 -15.56
C THR A 133 0.25 -4.42 -15.58
N LEU A 134 -1.01 -4.02 -15.71
CA LEU A 134 -2.13 -4.94 -15.87
C LEU A 134 -2.00 -5.79 -17.14
N GLN A 135 -1.53 -5.22 -18.25
CA GLN A 135 -1.23 -5.97 -19.48
C GLN A 135 -0.11 -7.01 -19.29
N HIS A 136 0.88 -6.76 -18.43
CA HIS A 136 1.91 -7.76 -18.09
C HIS A 136 1.36 -8.89 -17.21
N ILE A 137 0.36 -8.60 -16.37
CA ILE A 137 -0.25 -9.58 -15.45
C ILE A 137 -1.18 -10.53 -16.19
N LEU A 138 -1.98 -10.03 -17.14
CA LEU A 138 -3.02 -10.81 -17.82
C LEU A 138 -2.51 -12.15 -18.39
N PRO A 139 -1.35 -12.23 -19.09
CA PRO A 139 -0.82 -13.51 -19.60
C PRO A 139 -0.41 -14.53 -18.52
N LEU A 140 -0.19 -14.09 -17.28
CA LEU A 140 0.19 -14.96 -16.16
C LEU A 140 -1.01 -15.69 -15.57
N LEU A 141 -2.23 -15.23 -15.86
CA LEU A 141 -3.46 -15.78 -15.32
C LEU A 141 -3.99 -16.96 -16.14
N ILE A 142 -4.55 -17.95 -15.45
CA ILE A 142 -5.30 -19.04 -16.09
C ILE A 142 -6.56 -18.47 -16.76
N PRO A 143 -6.78 -18.70 -18.07
CA PRO A 143 -7.95 -18.16 -18.76
C PRO A 143 -9.27 -18.62 -18.13
N ASN A 144 -10.24 -17.70 -18.01
CA ASN A 144 -11.62 -17.95 -17.57
C ASN A 144 -11.81 -18.51 -16.14
N ARG A 145 -10.75 -18.56 -15.33
CA ARG A 145 -10.81 -19.09 -13.94
C ARG A 145 -10.00 -18.27 -12.95
N SER A 146 -9.56 -17.09 -13.37
CA SER A 146 -8.69 -16.22 -12.58
C SER A 146 -9.27 -14.83 -12.40
N LEU A 147 -8.75 -14.11 -11.42
CA LEU A 147 -9.11 -12.72 -11.15
C LEU A 147 -7.86 -11.85 -10.95
N ILE A 148 -7.99 -10.56 -11.29
CA ILE A 148 -7.08 -9.51 -10.84
C ILE A 148 -7.81 -8.73 -9.75
N SER A 149 -7.14 -8.49 -8.63
CA SER A 149 -7.65 -7.70 -7.53
C SER A 149 -6.70 -6.55 -7.22
N THR A 150 -7.21 -5.32 -7.29
CA THR A 150 -6.47 -4.10 -6.97
C THR A 150 -7.16 -3.35 -5.82
N VAL A 151 -6.37 -2.77 -4.92
CA VAL A 151 -6.88 -1.95 -3.81
C VAL A 151 -5.94 -0.77 -3.58
N ASP A 152 -6.36 0.44 -3.94
CA ASP A 152 -5.63 1.67 -3.62
C ASP A 152 -6.53 2.64 -2.87
N SER A 153 -5.91 3.63 -2.21
CA SER A 153 -6.64 4.68 -1.52
C SER A 153 -7.43 5.52 -2.53
N ALA A 154 -8.76 5.56 -2.36
CA ALA A 154 -9.64 6.40 -3.17
C ALA A 154 -9.79 7.80 -2.57
N HIS A 155 -10.02 7.88 -1.25
CA HIS A 155 -10.16 9.12 -0.51
C HIS A 155 -9.54 8.98 0.87
N LEU A 156 -8.91 10.05 1.36
CA LEU A 156 -8.46 10.17 2.74
C LEU A 156 -9.17 11.37 3.38
N THR A 157 -9.80 11.13 4.53
CA THR A 157 -10.47 12.17 5.31
C THR A 157 -9.95 12.15 6.74
N SER A 158 -9.67 13.32 7.30
CA SER A 158 -9.33 13.50 8.72
C SER A 158 -10.52 14.08 9.49
N THR A 159 -10.52 13.92 10.81
CA THR A 159 -11.42 14.62 11.71
C THR A 159 -10.61 15.21 12.87
N PRO A 160 -10.72 16.52 13.16
CA PRO A 160 -11.46 17.52 12.40
C PRO A 160 -10.86 17.73 11.01
N SER A 161 -11.71 18.09 10.05
CA SER A 161 -11.32 18.42 8.68
C SER A 161 -11.07 19.92 8.60
N GLY A 162 -9.96 20.39 9.16
CA GLY A 162 -9.58 21.80 9.21
C GLY A 162 -8.53 22.20 8.16
N PRO A 163 -8.35 23.52 7.91
CA PRO A 163 -7.34 24.04 6.99
C PRO A 163 -5.92 23.51 7.23
N THR A 164 -5.48 23.38 8.49
CA THR A 164 -4.12 22.93 8.82
C THR A 164 -3.90 21.48 8.36
N MET A 165 -4.87 20.58 8.61
CA MET A 165 -4.78 19.20 8.11
C MET A 165 -4.86 19.12 6.58
N HIS A 166 -5.69 19.95 5.97
CA HIS A 166 -5.84 19.99 4.52
C HIS A 166 -4.55 20.45 3.83
N GLU A 167 -3.98 21.57 4.29
CA GLU A 167 -2.74 22.12 3.76
C GLU A 167 -1.57 21.12 3.93
N ASN A 168 -1.46 20.53 5.12
CA ASN A 168 -0.43 19.53 5.37
C ASN A 168 -0.57 18.28 4.47
N PHE A 169 -1.81 17.86 4.18
CA PHE A 169 -2.05 16.78 3.20
C PHE A 169 -1.69 17.20 1.77
N THR A 170 -2.05 18.40 1.33
CA THR A 170 -1.64 18.94 0.01
C THR A 170 -0.12 18.96 -0.13
N ARG A 171 0.59 19.36 0.93
CA ARG A 171 2.07 19.35 0.96
C ARG A 171 2.63 17.92 0.91
N PHE A 172 2.02 16.96 1.60
CA PHE A 172 2.38 15.54 1.49
C PHE A 172 2.25 15.04 0.05
N GLN A 173 1.14 15.38 -0.63
CA GLN A 173 0.94 15.00 -2.03
C GLN A 173 2.02 15.57 -2.94
N ALA A 174 2.36 16.85 -2.76
CA ALA A 174 3.41 17.51 -3.53
C ALA A 174 4.81 16.91 -3.31
N SER A 175 5.04 16.25 -2.16
CA SER A 175 6.32 15.60 -1.83
C SER A 175 6.48 14.19 -2.41
N SER A 176 5.42 13.62 -2.98
CA SER A 176 5.41 12.28 -3.60
C SER A 176 5.18 12.36 -5.11
N PRO A 177 6.11 12.95 -5.88
CA PRO A 177 5.93 13.08 -7.33
C PRO A 177 5.84 11.71 -8.00
N GLY A 178 4.81 11.53 -8.82
CA GLY A 178 4.53 10.26 -9.51
C GLY A 178 3.51 9.36 -8.80
N GLU A 179 3.13 9.68 -7.56
CA GLU A 179 2.01 9.00 -6.92
C GLU A 179 0.66 9.53 -7.41
N VAL A 180 -0.25 8.63 -7.76
CA VAL A 180 -1.62 8.96 -8.16
C VAL A 180 -2.52 8.96 -6.94
N PHE A 181 -2.65 10.11 -6.28
CA PHE A 181 -3.59 10.27 -5.18
C PHE A 181 -5.03 10.09 -5.65
N GLY A 182 -5.78 9.23 -4.95
CA GLY A 182 -7.13 8.85 -5.35
C GLY A 182 -7.20 7.77 -6.43
N ALA A 183 -6.08 7.08 -6.74
CA ALA A 183 -6.00 5.98 -7.69
C ALA A 183 -7.12 4.94 -7.55
N GLY A 184 -7.59 4.67 -6.32
CA GLY A 184 -8.70 3.74 -6.08
C GLY A 184 -10.00 4.11 -6.80
N THR A 185 -10.17 5.37 -7.23
CA THR A 185 -11.33 5.82 -8.00
C THR A 185 -11.23 5.52 -9.50
N ILE A 186 -10.08 5.11 -10.03
CA ILE A 186 -9.84 4.95 -11.48
C ILE A 186 -9.29 3.57 -11.88
N HIS A 187 -9.18 2.62 -10.94
CA HIS A 187 -8.74 1.25 -11.22
C HIS A 187 -9.53 0.59 -12.34
N HIS A 188 -10.85 0.79 -12.37
CA HIS A 188 -11.74 0.23 -13.38
C HIS A 188 -11.43 0.74 -14.79
N VAL A 189 -10.98 2.00 -14.93
CA VAL A 189 -10.52 2.56 -16.21
C VAL A 189 -9.23 1.89 -16.64
N TRP A 190 -8.24 1.79 -15.75
CA TRP A 190 -6.98 1.11 -16.05
C TRP A 190 -7.16 -0.37 -16.41
N MET A 191 -8.08 -1.06 -15.72
CA MET A 191 -8.47 -2.43 -16.04
C MET A 191 -9.08 -2.53 -17.44
N HIS A 192 -9.99 -1.62 -17.77
CA HIS A 192 -10.61 -1.60 -19.09
C HIS A 192 -9.59 -1.33 -20.20
N ASP A 193 -8.75 -0.31 -20.04
CA ASP A 193 -7.70 0.04 -21.00
C ASP A 193 -6.65 -1.07 -21.16
N ALA A 194 -6.48 -1.92 -20.14
CA ALA A 194 -5.61 -3.09 -20.20
C ALA A 194 -6.22 -4.24 -21.01
N GLY A 195 -7.48 -4.12 -21.43
CA GLY A 195 -8.20 -5.11 -22.24
C GLY A 195 -9.18 -5.98 -21.46
N ILE A 196 -9.53 -5.63 -20.22
CA ILE A 196 -10.56 -6.34 -19.44
C ILE A 196 -11.94 -5.80 -19.86
N PRO A 197 -12.88 -6.65 -20.30
CA PRO A 197 -14.23 -6.20 -20.65
C PRO A 197 -14.96 -5.60 -19.44
N TRP A 198 -15.80 -4.57 -19.66
CA TRP A 198 -16.52 -3.88 -18.58
C TRP A 198 -17.40 -4.83 -17.77
N GLU A 199 -18.02 -5.79 -18.42
CA GLU A 199 -18.86 -6.83 -17.80
C GLU A 199 -18.08 -7.76 -16.85
N CYS A 200 -16.74 -7.75 -16.91
CA CYS A 200 -15.86 -8.51 -16.05
C CYS A 200 -15.24 -7.66 -14.92
N ILE A 201 -15.55 -6.36 -14.84
CA ILE A 201 -14.98 -5.44 -13.85
C ILE A 201 -16.00 -5.16 -12.76
N GLU A 202 -15.70 -5.61 -11.55
CA GLU A 202 -16.44 -5.27 -10.34
C GLU A 202 -15.70 -4.21 -9.54
N THR A 203 -16.43 -3.24 -8.99
CA THR A 203 -15.88 -2.18 -8.14
C THR A 203 -16.53 -2.19 -6.77
N GLY A 204 -15.77 -1.78 -5.76
CA GLY A 204 -16.24 -1.70 -4.39
C GLY A 204 -15.41 -0.73 -3.58
N VAL A 205 -15.93 -0.32 -2.42
CA VAL A 205 -15.24 0.57 -1.49
C VAL A 205 -15.19 -0.09 -0.12
N GLN A 206 -14.02 -0.04 0.51
CA GLN A 206 -13.83 -0.43 1.90
C GLN A 206 -13.33 0.78 2.69
N GLY A 207 -13.98 1.07 3.82
CA GLY A 207 -13.50 2.06 4.77
C GLY A 207 -12.47 1.44 5.72
N VAL A 208 -11.30 2.08 5.84
CA VAL A 208 -10.30 1.74 6.87
C VAL A 208 -10.22 2.88 7.85
N ASN A 209 -10.71 2.65 9.07
CA ASN A 209 -10.63 3.63 10.14
C ASN A 209 -9.30 3.52 10.89
N VAL A 210 -8.65 4.67 11.11
CA VAL A 210 -7.44 4.79 11.93
C VAL A 210 -7.79 4.99 13.42
N PHE A 211 -9.08 5.07 13.75
CA PHE A 211 -9.58 5.21 15.12
C PHE A 211 -9.90 3.84 15.73
N GLY A 212 -9.30 3.55 16.89
CA GLY A 212 -9.58 2.37 17.70
C GLY A 212 -8.78 2.35 19.01
N GLU A 213 -9.05 1.35 19.83
CA GLU A 213 -8.31 0.97 21.04
C GLU A 213 -7.47 -0.30 20.78
N GLY A 214 -6.40 -0.52 21.54
CA GLY A 214 -5.50 -1.66 21.35
C GLY A 214 -4.28 -1.39 20.46
N GLU A 215 -3.40 -2.39 20.32
CA GLU A 215 -2.12 -2.27 19.59
C GLU A 215 -2.28 -1.97 18.10
N GLU A 216 -3.24 -2.61 17.43
CA GLU A 216 -3.54 -2.37 16.01
C GLU A 216 -3.91 -0.91 15.74
N ALA A 217 -4.74 -0.33 16.60
CA ALA A 217 -5.15 1.06 16.48
C ALA A 217 -4.00 2.03 16.83
N ARG A 218 -3.14 1.69 17.80
CA ARG A 218 -1.93 2.47 18.12
C ARG A 218 -0.94 2.44 16.95
N GLY A 219 -0.75 1.28 16.31
CA GLY A 219 0.08 1.12 15.12
C GLY A 219 -0.43 1.95 13.94
N LYS A 220 -1.73 1.87 13.62
CA LYS A 220 -2.36 2.69 12.56
C LYS A 220 -2.32 4.20 12.86
N LYS A 221 -2.52 4.60 14.12
CA LYS A 221 -2.41 6.01 14.55
C LYS A 221 -0.98 6.54 14.34
N ARG A 222 0.02 5.77 14.77
CA ARG A 222 1.43 6.12 14.61
C ARG A 222 1.82 6.22 13.14
N ALA A 223 1.34 5.29 12.32
CA ALA A 223 1.51 5.29 10.87
C ALA A 223 0.96 6.55 10.18
N GLY A 224 -0.30 6.87 10.46
CA GLY A 224 -0.97 8.03 9.87
C GLY A 224 -0.32 9.34 10.33
N MET A 225 0.13 9.40 11.58
CA MET A 225 0.87 10.56 12.10
C MET A 225 2.30 10.67 11.53
N GLU A 226 2.99 9.56 11.27
CA GLU A 226 4.35 9.60 10.73
C GLU A 226 4.38 9.91 9.23
N GLY A 227 3.41 9.39 8.45
CA GLY A 227 3.30 9.70 7.01
C GLY A 227 2.74 11.09 6.73
N TYR A 228 1.51 11.35 7.19
CA TYR A 228 0.81 12.60 6.85
C TYR A 228 1.34 13.78 7.64
N VAL A 229 1.49 13.61 8.95
CA VAL A 229 1.90 14.68 9.87
C VAL A 229 3.43 14.81 9.95
N GLY A 230 4.17 13.86 9.38
CA GLY A 230 5.64 13.91 9.28
C GLY A 230 6.19 15.04 8.42
N ILE A 231 5.42 15.58 7.47
CA ILE A 231 5.86 16.68 6.58
C ILE A 231 6.17 17.95 7.37
N ALA A 232 5.32 18.35 8.32
CA ALA A 232 5.58 19.49 9.19
C ALA A 232 6.88 19.29 9.99
N ARG A 233 7.15 18.06 10.45
CA ARG A 233 8.38 17.73 11.18
C ARG A 233 9.63 17.84 10.29
N GLN A 234 9.56 17.36 9.05
CA GLN A 234 10.67 17.44 8.10
C GLN A 234 11.06 18.89 7.78
N ARG A 235 10.10 19.81 7.80
CA ARG A 235 10.29 21.23 7.51
C ARG A 235 10.67 22.08 8.73
N GLY A 236 10.73 21.49 9.93
CA GLY A 236 10.96 22.22 11.18
C GLY A 236 9.75 23.03 11.65
N GLU A 237 8.57 22.83 11.06
CA GLU A 237 7.32 23.55 11.35
C GLU A 237 6.45 22.79 12.38
N TRP A 238 7.03 21.81 13.08
CA TRP A 238 6.30 20.86 13.92
C TRP A 238 5.49 21.51 15.04
N GLU A 239 6.08 22.45 15.77
CA GLU A 239 5.45 23.08 16.93
C GLU A 239 4.28 23.97 16.51
N GLU A 240 4.43 24.71 15.41
CA GLU A 240 3.38 25.52 14.81
C GLU A 240 2.23 24.66 14.30
N PHE A 241 2.53 23.61 13.55
CA PHE A 241 1.54 22.64 13.09
C PHE A 241 0.73 22.04 14.25
N LEU A 242 1.38 21.62 15.34
CA LEU A 242 0.69 21.06 16.51
C LEU A 242 -0.18 22.09 17.22
N ARG A 243 0.25 23.35 17.28
CA ARG A 243 -0.51 24.45 17.90
C ARG A 243 -1.78 24.73 17.12
N GLU A 244 -1.70 24.81 15.79
CA GLU A 244 -2.86 25.03 14.93
C GLU A 244 -3.81 23.84 14.95
N LEU A 245 -3.28 22.61 14.81
CA LEU A 245 -4.07 21.39 14.89
C LEU A 245 -4.82 21.31 16.23
N ARG A 246 -4.18 21.68 17.35
CA ARG A 246 -4.83 21.77 18.66
C ARG A 246 -6.00 22.76 18.65
N ALA A 247 -5.80 23.96 18.11
CA ALA A 247 -6.84 24.97 18.05
C ALA A 247 -8.06 24.50 17.22
N GLU A 248 -7.83 23.81 16.11
CA GLU A 248 -8.88 23.19 15.31
C GLU A 248 -9.65 22.12 16.09
N TRP A 249 -8.94 21.27 16.84
CA TRP A 249 -9.55 20.25 17.71
C TRP A 249 -10.39 20.86 18.83
N GLU A 250 -9.89 21.89 19.51
CA GLU A 250 -10.61 22.60 20.56
C GLU A 250 -11.88 23.29 20.02
N GLY A 251 -11.77 23.92 18.85
CA GLY A 251 -12.91 24.47 18.10
C GLY A 251 -13.95 23.39 17.76
N PHE A 252 -13.52 22.26 17.21
CA PHE A 252 -14.42 21.15 16.88
C PHE A 252 -15.15 20.58 18.09
N VAL A 253 -14.45 20.39 19.22
CA VAL A 253 -15.04 19.85 20.46
C VAL A 253 -16.00 20.85 21.10
N SER A 254 -15.65 22.13 21.13
CA SER A 254 -16.52 23.17 21.73
C SER A 254 -17.87 23.27 21.02
N ILE A 255 -17.89 23.23 19.69
CA ILE A 255 -19.13 23.21 18.88
C ILE A 255 -20.03 22.04 19.25
N ARG A 256 -19.46 20.84 19.47
CA ARG A 256 -20.24 19.62 19.76
C ARG A 256 -20.73 19.49 21.21
N ARG A 257 -20.19 20.28 22.14
CA ARG A 257 -20.62 20.30 23.55
C ARG A 257 -21.66 21.40 23.85
N GLY A 258 -21.94 22.26 22.88
CA GLY A 258 -22.87 23.39 23.00
C GLY A 258 -24.13 23.25 22.15
N GLY A 259 -24.80 22.10 22.23
CA GLY A 259 -26.14 21.83 21.67
C GLY A 259 -26.98 21.04 22.64
#